data_AF-A0A2E6JKS2-F1
#
_entry.id   AF-A0A2E6JKS2-F1
#
_cell.length_a   1.000
_cell.length_b   1.000
_cell.length_c   1.000
_cell.angle_alpha   90.00
_cell.angle_beta   90.00
_cell.angle_gamma   90.00
#
_symmetry.space_group_name_H-M   'P 1'
#
loop_
_entity.id
_entity.type
_entity.pdbx_description
1 polymer ?
#
loop_
_entity_poly.entity_id
_entity_poly.type
_entity_poly.pdbx_seq_one_letter_code
_entity_poly.pdbx_strand_id
1 'polypeptide(L)'
;MSDAQSYYDGLLSQGYTPEQASQYTKQYYPDFQPTAPQVAPVAQFEVDQSQVQSIAQTHGVDPTQLVDTARYYDANQDGVLQPEELTATAQAMTNTAAPTAPAAMPMPAMQAPIAGAPGGMPMPGMGGAPAGMPSPMPGMSMAGASVSSGEPNSLGWAAVGCIAVSMILAGMGIFGSSWLTSDLEDGTSATFGLTSVHFDCTDIMNETEKQACAVQFWTLTQEDMNATPPADIPVKNSGDMSTYCSNVESFSMGTLQAIATLTGGEVPQDAKDNITAAYNECMETDSAGGTGSLMLWIGAIVALVTTILMVFNMLGVSVIPGDTQKISMIAGFVTAALIGLGVLLWYMGLPDSGDASAGINVWLTLIGAVIAATSGLLIKMYGRPSN
;
A
#
# COMPACT_ATOMS: atom_id res chain seq x y z
N MET A 1 -4.49 -25.28 14.88
CA MET A 1 -3.09 -25.57 14.52
C MET A 1 -2.28 -25.65 15.80
N SER A 2 -1.24 -26.49 15.88
CA SER A 2 -0.39 -26.57 17.08
C SER A 2 0.60 -25.40 17.10
N ASP A 3 0.99 -24.93 18.29
CA ASP A 3 1.96 -23.82 18.45
C ASP A 3 3.29 -24.08 17.72
N ALA A 4 3.69 -25.36 17.60
CA ALA A 4 4.86 -25.78 16.85
C ALA A 4 4.69 -25.58 15.33
N GLN A 5 3.50 -25.84 14.77
CA GLN A 5 3.22 -25.62 13.35
C GLN A 5 3.19 -24.12 13.04
N SER A 6 2.55 -23.29 13.88
CA SER A 6 2.54 -21.84 13.69
C SER A 6 3.93 -21.21 13.80
N TYR A 7 4.81 -21.72 14.67
CA TYR A 7 6.21 -21.30 14.72
C TYR A 7 6.98 -21.70 13.45
N TYR A 8 6.78 -22.93 12.98
CA TYR A 8 7.36 -23.43 11.73
C TYR A 8 6.92 -22.61 10.51
N ASP A 9 5.61 -22.36 10.35
CA ASP A 9 5.05 -21.56 9.26
C ASP A 9 5.53 -20.10 9.32
N GLY A 10 5.69 -19.56 10.53
CA GLY A 10 6.26 -18.23 10.75
C GLY A 10 7.76 -18.13 10.38
N LEU A 11 8.51 -19.23 10.44
CA LEU A 11 9.89 -19.26 9.93
C LEU A 11 9.89 -19.34 8.40
N LEU A 12 8.98 -20.10 7.80
CA LEU A 12 8.84 -20.12 6.33
C LEU A 12 8.51 -18.72 5.78
N SER A 13 7.58 -17.99 6.42
CA SER A 13 7.23 -16.62 6.00
C SER A 13 8.35 -15.59 6.20
N GLN A 14 9.34 -15.89 7.05
CA GLN A 14 10.53 -15.08 7.27
C GLN A 14 11.68 -15.44 6.31
N GLY A 15 11.47 -16.36 5.37
CA GLY A 15 12.48 -16.75 4.39
C GLY A 15 13.40 -17.89 4.84
N TYR A 16 13.07 -18.63 5.90
CA TYR A 16 13.85 -19.83 6.25
C TYR A 16 13.44 -21.00 5.36
N THR A 17 14.40 -21.86 4.99
CA THR A 17 14.08 -23.09 4.26
C THR A 17 13.29 -24.07 5.14
N PRO A 18 12.53 -25.02 4.57
CA PRO A 18 11.84 -26.07 5.34
C PRO A 18 12.76 -26.83 6.31
N GLU A 19 13.99 -27.13 5.89
CA GLU A 19 14.98 -27.79 6.74
C GLU A 19 15.45 -26.90 7.89
N GLN A 20 15.75 -25.63 7.62
CA GLN A 20 16.14 -24.66 8.64
C GLN A 20 14.99 -24.41 9.62
N ALA A 21 13.78 -24.19 9.12
CA ALA A 21 12.57 -24.01 9.91
C ALA A 21 12.31 -25.24 10.80
N SER A 22 12.47 -26.45 10.26
CA SER A 22 12.34 -27.70 11.02
C SER A 22 13.40 -27.81 12.12
N GLN A 23 14.65 -27.49 11.81
CA GLN A 23 15.74 -27.50 12.79
C GLN A 23 15.50 -26.51 13.92
N TYR A 24 15.13 -25.26 13.62
CA TYR A 24 14.82 -24.26 14.63
C TYR A 24 13.58 -24.62 15.44
N THR A 25 12.53 -25.13 14.79
CA THR A 25 11.32 -25.57 15.49
C THR A 25 11.62 -26.69 16.47
N LYS A 26 12.47 -27.67 16.10
CA LYS A 26 12.88 -28.76 16.98
C LYS A 26 13.72 -28.33 18.19
N GLN A 27 14.33 -27.16 18.17
CA GLN A 27 15.04 -26.63 19.35
C GLN A 27 14.06 -26.30 20.49
N TYR A 28 12.85 -25.87 20.16
CA TYR A 28 11.81 -25.50 21.13
C TYR A 28 10.72 -26.58 21.27
N TYR A 29 10.51 -27.39 20.23
CA TYR A 29 9.51 -28.45 20.15
C TYR A 29 10.16 -29.77 19.69
N PRO A 30 10.79 -30.55 20.59
CA PRO A 30 11.63 -31.71 20.22
C PRO A 30 10.90 -32.80 19.43
N ASP A 31 9.59 -32.99 19.69
CA ASP A 31 8.74 -33.99 19.04
C ASP A 31 8.08 -33.48 17.76
N PHE A 32 8.41 -32.27 17.30
CA PHE A 32 7.82 -31.69 16.10
C PHE A 32 8.20 -32.50 14.85
N GLN A 33 7.18 -33.02 14.19
CA GLN A 33 7.25 -33.50 12.83
C GLN A 33 6.49 -32.50 11.95
N PRO A 34 7.15 -31.86 10.97
CA PRO A 34 6.47 -30.94 10.09
C PRO A 34 5.34 -31.69 9.38
N THR A 35 4.12 -31.18 9.52
CA THR A 35 3.07 -31.52 8.56
C THR A 35 3.45 -30.76 7.31
N ALA A 36 4.24 -31.38 6.43
CA ALA A 36 4.69 -30.72 5.21
C ALA A 36 3.44 -30.17 4.49
N PRO A 37 3.42 -28.88 4.10
CA PRO A 37 2.45 -28.41 3.13
C PRO A 37 2.54 -29.37 1.93
N GLN A 38 1.41 -29.88 1.45
CA GLN A 38 1.41 -30.70 0.24
C GLN A 38 1.75 -29.79 -0.94
N VAL A 39 3.03 -29.52 -1.13
CA VAL A 39 3.54 -28.83 -2.32
C VAL A 39 3.64 -29.86 -3.43
N ALA A 40 3.21 -29.47 -4.63
CA ALA A 40 3.28 -30.31 -5.80
C ALA A 40 4.73 -30.85 -6.02
N PRO A 41 4.90 -32.08 -6.53
CA PRO A 41 6.22 -32.59 -6.90
C PRO A 41 6.94 -31.63 -7.86
N VAL A 42 8.28 -31.52 -7.78
CA VAL A 42 9.10 -30.65 -8.67
C VAL A 42 8.72 -30.82 -10.15
N ALA A 43 8.41 -32.05 -10.56
CA ALA A 43 8.05 -32.37 -11.93
C ALA A 43 6.76 -31.70 -12.44
N GLN A 44 5.96 -31.10 -11.55
CA GLN A 44 4.76 -30.35 -11.89
C GLN A 44 5.01 -28.84 -12.01
N PHE A 45 6.22 -28.37 -11.70
CA PHE A 45 6.57 -26.97 -11.85
C PHE A 45 7.26 -26.71 -13.19
N GLU A 46 6.78 -25.71 -13.92
CA GLU A 46 7.49 -25.16 -15.08
C GLU A 46 8.57 -24.18 -14.59
N VAL A 47 9.81 -24.41 -15.05
CA VAL A 47 10.98 -23.66 -14.62
C VAL A 47 11.87 -23.38 -15.82
N ASP A 48 12.28 -22.12 -15.98
CA ASP A 48 13.36 -21.78 -16.90
C ASP A 48 14.71 -22.16 -16.28
N GLN A 49 15.25 -23.29 -16.71
CA GLN A 49 16.53 -23.83 -16.25
C GLN A 49 17.71 -22.87 -16.48
N SER A 50 17.64 -21.98 -17.48
CA SER A 50 18.69 -21.00 -17.74
C SER A 50 18.69 -19.90 -16.68
N GLN A 51 17.51 -19.48 -16.23
CA GLN A 51 17.34 -18.47 -15.19
C GLN A 51 17.71 -19.02 -13.82
N VAL A 52 17.31 -20.27 -13.51
CA VAL A 52 17.73 -20.96 -12.27
C VAL A 52 19.24 -20.97 -12.15
N GLN A 53 19.97 -21.33 -13.22
CA GLN A 53 21.43 -21.34 -13.20
C GLN A 53 22.03 -19.95 -13.00
N SER A 54 21.47 -18.93 -13.65
CA SER A 54 21.91 -17.53 -13.53
C SER A 54 21.72 -16.99 -12.11
N ILE A 55 20.52 -17.18 -11.54
CA ILE A 55 20.16 -16.71 -10.20
C ILE A 55 20.96 -17.48 -9.14
N ALA A 56 21.05 -18.81 -9.28
CA ALA A 56 21.83 -19.63 -8.36
C ALA A 56 23.31 -19.22 -8.32
N GLN A 57 23.93 -18.94 -9.48
CA GLN A 57 25.30 -18.43 -9.54
C GLN A 57 25.43 -17.03 -8.94
N THR A 58 24.47 -16.14 -9.19
CA THR A 58 24.47 -14.77 -8.67
C THR A 58 24.40 -14.74 -7.15
N HIS A 59 23.61 -15.63 -6.56
CA HIS A 59 23.40 -15.70 -5.10
C HIS A 59 24.26 -16.75 -4.40
N GLY A 60 25.06 -17.54 -5.13
CA GLY A 60 25.92 -18.57 -4.56
C GLY A 60 25.18 -19.74 -3.91
N VAL A 61 23.98 -20.06 -4.41
CA VAL A 61 23.15 -21.18 -3.91
C VAL A 61 23.19 -22.36 -4.88
N ASP A 62 22.87 -23.56 -4.38
CA ASP A 62 22.78 -24.74 -5.24
C ASP A 62 21.52 -24.67 -6.13
N PRO A 63 21.63 -24.84 -7.47
CA PRO A 63 20.48 -24.72 -8.38
C PRO A 63 19.36 -25.72 -8.10
N THR A 64 19.68 -26.94 -7.66
CA THR A 64 18.68 -27.96 -7.36
C THR A 64 17.95 -27.62 -6.07
N GLN A 65 18.68 -27.20 -5.03
CA GLN A 65 18.07 -26.74 -3.78
C GLN A 65 17.24 -25.46 -3.96
N LEU A 66 17.64 -24.58 -4.88
CA LEU A 66 16.91 -23.37 -5.21
C LEU A 66 15.53 -23.70 -5.75
N VAL A 67 15.45 -24.57 -6.77
CA VAL A 67 14.15 -25.01 -7.33
C VAL A 67 13.35 -25.78 -6.28
N ASP A 68 14.00 -26.64 -5.50
CA ASP A 68 13.30 -27.42 -4.49
C ASP A 68 12.64 -26.53 -3.43
N THR A 69 13.31 -25.44 -3.03
CA THR A 69 12.85 -24.48 -2.04
C THR A 69 11.86 -23.47 -2.63
N ALA A 70 12.04 -23.06 -3.89
CA ALA A 70 11.24 -22.02 -4.53
C ALA A 70 9.77 -22.43 -4.72
N ARG A 71 9.48 -23.73 -4.78
CA ARG A 71 8.10 -24.25 -4.81
C ARG A 71 7.25 -23.89 -3.59
N TYR A 72 7.89 -23.52 -2.48
CA TYR A 72 7.20 -23.03 -1.29
C TYR A 72 6.89 -21.52 -1.37
N TYR A 73 7.45 -20.84 -2.36
CA TYR A 73 7.34 -19.40 -2.60
C TYR A 73 6.65 -19.08 -3.92
N ASP A 74 6.02 -20.07 -4.56
CA ASP A 74 5.10 -19.88 -5.69
C ASP A 74 3.90 -19.07 -5.16
N ALA A 75 3.95 -17.77 -5.38
CA ALA A 75 3.09 -16.79 -4.75
C ALA A 75 1.67 -16.83 -5.33
N ASN A 76 1.55 -17.18 -6.60
CA ASN A 76 0.28 -17.26 -7.31
C ASN A 76 -0.21 -18.71 -7.51
N GLN A 77 0.55 -19.71 -7.03
CA GLN A 77 0.21 -21.15 -7.08
C GLN A 77 -0.08 -21.65 -8.51
N ASP A 78 0.53 -21.02 -9.50
CA ASP A 78 0.32 -21.35 -10.91
C ASP A 78 1.19 -22.53 -11.38
N GLY A 79 2.11 -22.99 -10.52
CA GLY A 79 3.05 -24.05 -10.86
C GLY A 79 4.17 -23.58 -11.80
N VAL A 80 4.39 -22.28 -11.97
CA VAL A 80 5.46 -21.70 -12.79
C VAL A 80 6.36 -20.87 -11.89
N LEU A 81 7.60 -21.32 -11.69
CA LEU A 81 8.52 -20.55 -10.83
C LEU A 81 9.13 -19.39 -11.61
N GLN A 82 8.65 -18.18 -11.30
CA GLN A 82 9.06 -16.94 -11.95
C GLN A 82 10.46 -16.50 -11.47
N PRO A 83 11.21 -15.74 -12.29
CA PRO A 83 12.52 -15.22 -11.89
C PRO A 83 12.49 -14.43 -10.58
N GLU A 84 11.40 -13.73 -10.29
CA GLU A 84 11.18 -12.96 -9.06
C GLU A 84 11.13 -13.90 -7.83
N GLU A 85 10.42 -15.01 -7.94
CA GLU A 85 10.25 -16.01 -6.87
C GLU A 85 11.54 -16.80 -6.64
N LEU A 86 12.25 -17.14 -7.72
CA LEU A 86 13.57 -17.74 -7.66
C LEU A 86 14.58 -16.78 -7.00
N THR A 87 14.52 -15.49 -7.31
CA THR A 87 15.41 -14.48 -6.72
C THR A 87 15.11 -14.29 -5.24
N ALA A 88 13.82 -14.19 -4.86
CA ALA A 88 13.41 -14.09 -3.46
C ALA A 88 13.85 -15.33 -2.67
N THR A 89 13.67 -16.52 -3.24
CA THR A 89 14.11 -17.78 -2.64
C THR A 89 15.63 -17.85 -2.46
N ALA A 90 16.41 -17.41 -3.46
CA ALA A 90 17.86 -17.42 -3.37
C ALA A 90 18.37 -16.43 -2.29
N GLN A 91 17.70 -15.28 -2.14
CA GLN A 91 17.97 -14.35 -1.04
C GLN A 91 17.60 -14.96 0.33
N ALA A 92 16.48 -15.67 0.40
CA ALA A 92 16.03 -16.37 1.58
C ALA A 92 17.02 -17.47 2.02
N MET A 93 17.50 -18.28 1.07
CA MET A 93 18.51 -19.33 1.33
C MET A 93 19.87 -18.79 1.80
N THR A 94 20.19 -17.54 1.49
CA THR A 94 21.43 -16.87 1.91
C THR A 94 21.27 -16.05 3.20
N ASN A 95 20.04 -15.88 3.70
CA ASN A 95 19.80 -15.29 5.01
C ASN A 95 20.28 -16.22 6.12
N THR A 96 21.34 -15.79 6.80
CA THR A 96 21.96 -16.47 7.95
C THR A 96 21.60 -15.83 9.29
N ALA A 97 20.68 -14.86 9.28
CA ALA A 97 20.19 -14.25 10.50
C ALA A 97 19.56 -15.33 11.40
N ALA A 98 19.85 -15.30 12.69
CA ALA A 98 19.19 -16.20 13.63
C ALA A 98 17.75 -15.70 13.87
N PRO A 99 16.74 -16.59 13.87
CA PRO A 99 15.38 -16.18 14.12
C PRO A 99 15.22 -15.66 15.55
N THR A 100 14.38 -14.65 15.71
CA THR A 100 13.99 -14.16 17.04
C THR A 100 13.31 -15.29 17.80
N ALA A 101 13.81 -15.56 19.02
CA ALA A 101 13.26 -16.60 19.88
C ALA A 101 11.74 -16.36 20.07
N PRO A 102 10.91 -17.42 20.03
CA PRO A 102 9.48 -17.27 20.23
C PRO A 102 9.24 -16.60 21.59
N ALA A 103 8.46 -15.52 21.58
CA ALA A 103 8.10 -14.83 22.81
C ALA A 103 7.40 -15.83 23.73
N ALA A 104 8.03 -16.15 24.87
CA ALA A 104 7.38 -16.93 25.91
C ALA A 104 6.16 -16.13 26.36
N MET A 105 4.97 -16.57 25.94
CA MET A 105 3.74 -15.95 26.43
C MET A 105 3.73 -16.10 27.96
N PRO A 106 3.51 -15.02 28.72
CA PRO A 106 3.38 -15.13 30.16
C PRO A 106 2.21 -16.04 30.45
N MET A 107 2.47 -17.18 31.11
CA MET A 107 1.40 -17.98 31.67
C MET A 107 0.51 -17.08 32.54
N PRO A 108 -0.82 -17.21 32.48
CA PRO A 108 -1.71 -16.43 33.33
C PRO A 108 -1.32 -16.67 34.79
N ALA A 109 -0.73 -15.66 35.43
CA ALA A 109 -0.41 -15.73 36.84
C ALA A 109 -1.72 -15.87 37.61
N MET A 110 -1.88 -17.03 38.27
CA MET A 110 -2.94 -17.26 39.25
C MET A 110 -2.85 -16.14 40.29
N GLN A 111 -3.83 -15.24 40.28
CA GLN A 111 -3.94 -14.14 41.23
C GLN A 111 -4.17 -14.69 42.63
N ALA A 112 -3.16 -14.56 43.50
CA ALA A 112 -3.34 -14.66 44.94
C ALA A 112 -3.73 -13.28 45.50
N PRO A 113 -4.69 -13.20 46.43
CA PRO A 113 -5.13 -11.93 47.01
C PRO A 113 -4.16 -11.51 48.12
N ILE A 114 -3.59 -10.31 48.02
CA ILE A 114 -2.83 -9.71 49.13
C ILE A 114 -3.46 -8.37 49.50
N ALA A 115 -3.94 -8.35 50.73
CA ALA A 115 -4.42 -7.21 51.48
C ALA A 115 -3.26 -6.32 51.96
N GLY A 116 -3.56 -5.03 52.17
CA GLY A 116 -3.02 -4.29 53.31
C GLY A 116 -1.94 -3.24 53.04
N ALA A 117 -2.43 -2.02 52.75
CA ALA A 117 -2.09 -0.78 53.47
C ALA A 117 -0.72 -0.07 53.27
N PRO A 118 -0.67 1.27 53.50
CA PRO A 118 0.27 2.20 52.88
C PRO A 118 1.32 2.73 53.86
N GLY A 119 2.45 3.20 53.33
CA GLY A 119 3.48 3.88 54.11
C GLY A 119 4.29 4.83 53.24
N GLY A 120 3.99 6.12 53.32
CA GLY A 120 4.88 7.16 52.82
C GLY A 120 6.07 7.36 53.75
N MET A 121 7.15 7.92 53.21
CA MET A 121 7.94 8.92 53.93
C MET A 121 8.73 9.82 52.96
N PRO A 122 8.87 11.12 53.29
CA PRO A 122 9.59 12.14 52.51
C PRO A 122 11.02 12.36 53.03
N MET A 123 11.81 13.17 52.30
CA MET A 123 12.93 14.07 52.73
C MET A 123 14.10 14.05 51.72
N PRO A 124 15.09 14.97 51.79
CA PRO A 124 15.05 16.40 52.09
C PRO A 124 15.87 17.27 51.12
N GLY A 125 15.61 18.58 51.15
CA GLY A 125 16.40 19.59 50.43
C GLY A 125 17.73 19.98 51.09
N MET A 126 18.58 20.60 50.28
CA MET A 126 19.70 21.49 50.60
C MET A 126 19.97 22.24 49.29
N GLY A 127 19.98 23.58 49.18
CA GLY A 127 20.46 24.59 50.11
C GLY A 127 21.83 25.07 49.61
N GLY A 128 21.88 26.23 48.96
CA GLY A 128 23.16 26.93 48.70
C GLY A 128 23.25 27.75 47.40
N ALA A 129 22.81 29.01 47.45
CA ALA A 129 23.48 30.09 46.72
C ALA A 129 24.66 30.58 47.59
N PRO A 130 25.72 31.18 47.01
CA PRO A 130 25.70 32.63 46.94
C PRO A 130 26.37 33.25 45.70
N ALA A 131 26.10 34.55 45.59
CA ALA A 131 26.46 35.52 44.56
C ALA A 131 27.97 35.70 44.28
N GLY A 132 28.26 36.15 43.06
CA GLY A 132 29.57 36.68 42.66
C GLY A 132 29.61 37.15 41.20
N MET A 133 29.12 38.37 40.95
CA MET A 133 29.38 39.18 39.74
C MET A 133 30.90 39.53 39.65
N PRO A 134 31.49 39.90 38.47
CA PRO A 134 31.03 41.04 37.68
C PRO A 134 31.23 41.03 36.13
N SER A 135 30.39 41.84 35.50
CA SER A 135 30.58 42.65 34.27
C SER A 135 30.64 41.99 32.88
N PRO A 136 29.90 42.54 31.89
CA PRO A 136 29.83 42.05 30.51
C PRO A 136 30.93 42.67 29.63
N MET A 137 31.51 41.86 28.74
CA MET A 137 32.33 42.37 27.64
C MET A 137 31.43 42.99 26.55
N PRO A 138 31.72 44.21 26.10
CA PRO A 138 31.02 44.84 24.99
C PRO A 138 31.64 44.40 23.65
N GLY A 139 30.78 44.00 22.71
CA GLY A 139 31.13 44.02 21.29
C GLY A 139 31.46 42.67 20.66
N MET A 140 30.44 41.85 20.43
CA MET A 140 30.27 41.23 19.12
C MET A 140 28.81 41.37 18.71
N SER A 141 28.61 42.22 17.71
CA SER A 141 27.38 42.39 16.96
C SER A 141 27.01 41.05 16.32
N MET A 142 26.30 40.20 17.06
CA MET A 142 25.36 39.27 16.44
C MET A 142 24.32 40.19 15.81
N ALA A 143 24.36 40.28 14.49
CA ALA A 143 23.25 40.78 13.70
C ALA A 143 22.04 39.94 14.10
N GLY A 144 21.31 40.43 15.11
CA GLY A 144 19.96 40.00 15.36
C GLY A 144 19.26 40.27 14.04
N ALA A 145 18.91 39.18 13.36
CA ALA A 145 17.89 39.22 12.34
C ALA A 145 16.78 40.09 12.91
N SER A 146 16.50 41.19 12.22
CA SER A 146 15.38 42.06 12.53
C SER A 146 14.15 41.16 12.64
N VAL A 147 13.73 40.89 13.87
CA VAL A 147 12.41 40.36 14.15
C VAL A 147 11.49 41.50 13.72
N SER A 148 11.07 41.44 12.46
CA SER A 148 10.09 42.35 11.89
C SER A 148 8.87 42.31 12.79
N SER A 149 8.60 43.44 13.41
CA SER A 149 7.46 43.65 14.27
C SER A 149 6.17 43.52 13.47
N GLY A 150 5.37 42.50 13.77
CA GLY A 150 4.01 42.77 14.25
C GLY A 150 2.86 42.81 13.25
N GLU A 151 2.93 42.14 12.10
CA GLU A 151 1.71 41.65 11.44
C GLU A 151 1.83 40.14 11.22
N PRO A 152 0.89 39.31 11.73
CA PRO A 152 0.88 37.91 11.38
C PRO A 152 0.79 37.82 9.86
N ASN A 153 1.70 37.09 9.22
CA ASN A 153 1.67 36.77 7.79
C ASN A 153 0.43 35.91 7.48
N SER A 154 -0.76 36.51 7.60
CA SER A 154 -2.08 35.90 7.41
C SER A 154 -2.19 35.27 6.03
N LEU A 155 -1.54 35.89 5.03
CA LEU A 155 -1.47 35.37 3.68
C LEU A 155 -0.54 34.15 3.54
N GLY A 156 0.53 34.10 4.32
CA GLY A 156 1.39 32.92 4.40
C GLY A 156 0.62 31.72 4.96
N TRP A 157 -0.12 31.95 6.04
CA TRP A 157 -1.01 30.94 6.61
C TRP A 157 -2.16 30.55 5.68
N ALA A 158 -2.68 31.50 4.88
CA ALA A 158 -3.64 31.18 3.83
C ALA A 158 -3.05 30.24 2.77
N ALA A 159 -1.81 30.49 2.33
CA ALA A 159 -1.11 29.63 1.38
C ALA A 159 -0.86 28.21 1.94
N VAL A 160 -0.45 28.10 3.21
CA VAL A 160 -0.35 26.83 3.94
C VAL A 160 -1.70 26.12 3.97
N GLY A 161 -2.78 26.84 4.29
CA GLY A 161 -4.14 26.32 4.29
C GLY A 161 -4.56 25.77 2.92
N CYS A 162 -4.24 26.48 1.83
CA CYS A 162 -4.49 25.99 0.47
C CYS A 162 -3.74 24.68 0.17
N ILE A 163 -2.46 24.57 0.54
CA ILE A 163 -1.70 23.33 0.31
C ILE A 163 -2.28 22.19 1.15
N ALA A 164 -2.68 22.45 2.40
CA ALA A 164 -3.31 21.44 3.25
C ALA A 164 -4.63 20.92 2.64
N VAL A 165 -5.48 21.81 2.13
CA VAL A 165 -6.72 21.41 1.42
C VAL A 165 -6.39 20.64 0.15
N SER A 166 -5.40 21.08 -0.62
CA SER A 166 -4.94 20.36 -1.82
C SER A 166 -4.47 18.94 -1.48
N MET A 167 -3.72 18.76 -0.40
CA MET A 167 -3.29 17.44 0.07
C MET A 167 -4.46 16.56 0.51
N ILE A 168 -5.47 17.12 1.17
CA ILE A 168 -6.68 16.37 1.54
C ILE A 168 -7.38 15.87 0.28
N LEU A 169 -7.56 16.74 -0.72
CA LEU A 169 -8.20 16.38 -1.98
C LEU A 169 -7.38 15.36 -2.79
N ALA A 170 -6.05 15.51 -2.81
CA ALA A 170 -5.16 14.52 -3.40
C ALA A 170 -5.24 13.17 -2.66
N GLY A 171 -5.35 13.18 -1.32
CA GLY A 171 -5.59 11.98 -0.52
C GLY A 171 -6.94 11.32 -0.84
N MET A 172 -8.00 12.11 -1.02
CA MET A 172 -9.29 11.59 -1.51
C MET A 172 -9.17 11.00 -2.92
N GLY A 173 -8.30 11.56 -3.76
CA GLY A 173 -7.89 10.97 -5.03
C GLY A 173 -7.22 9.61 -4.85
N ILE A 174 -6.14 9.55 -4.08
CA ILE A 174 -5.33 8.35 -3.87
C ILE A 174 -6.15 7.20 -3.29
N PHE A 175 -6.96 7.47 -2.26
CA PHE A 175 -7.70 6.44 -1.51
C PHE A 175 -9.13 6.24 -1.96
N GLY A 176 -9.64 7.09 -2.85
CA GLY A 176 -11.03 7.05 -3.21
C GLY A 176 -11.33 6.05 -4.33
N SER A 177 -12.51 5.44 -4.27
CA SER A 177 -12.96 4.37 -5.16
C SER A 177 -13.73 4.80 -6.43
N SER A 178 -13.87 6.10 -6.68
CA SER A 178 -14.70 6.67 -7.76
C SER A 178 -13.82 7.47 -8.74
N TRP A 179 -12.88 6.79 -9.38
CA TRP A 179 -12.12 7.30 -10.53
C TRP A 179 -12.84 7.01 -11.84
N LEU A 180 -13.39 5.80 -11.99
CA LEU A 180 -14.35 5.45 -13.02
C LEU A 180 -15.65 4.99 -12.37
N THR A 181 -16.76 5.30 -13.01
CA THR A 181 -18.09 4.84 -12.61
C THR A 181 -18.77 4.23 -13.81
N SER A 182 -19.33 3.04 -13.61
CA SER A 182 -20.11 2.33 -14.62
C SER A 182 -21.42 1.90 -13.98
N ASP A 183 -22.52 2.37 -14.55
CA ASP A 183 -23.85 1.88 -14.21
C ASP A 183 -24.06 0.58 -14.99
N LEU A 184 -24.22 -0.52 -14.26
CA LEU A 184 -24.54 -1.83 -14.83
C LEU A 184 -26.06 -1.97 -14.91
N GLU A 185 -26.52 -2.95 -15.68
CA GLU A 185 -27.94 -3.23 -15.80
C GLU A 185 -28.55 -3.66 -14.44
N ASP A 186 -29.87 -3.51 -14.32
CA ASP A 186 -30.67 -3.98 -13.18
C ASP A 186 -30.37 -3.34 -11.81
N GLY A 187 -29.81 -2.14 -11.79
CA GLY A 187 -29.56 -1.38 -10.56
C GLY A 187 -28.27 -1.75 -9.83
N THR A 188 -27.38 -2.48 -10.51
CA THR A 188 -26.01 -2.70 -10.04
C THR A 188 -25.15 -1.50 -10.43
N SER A 189 -24.29 -1.01 -9.52
CA SER A 189 -23.28 -0.01 -9.88
C SER A 189 -21.88 -0.52 -9.57
N ALA A 190 -20.95 -0.18 -10.45
CA ALA A 190 -19.52 -0.45 -10.29
C ALA A 190 -18.76 0.87 -10.22
N THR A 191 -17.93 1.01 -9.20
CA THR A 191 -17.00 2.13 -9.06
C THR A 191 -15.60 1.60 -8.96
N PHE A 192 -14.69 2.18 -9.75
CA PHE A 192 -13.30 1.78 -9.83
C PHE A 192 -12.44 2.89 -9.25
N GLY A 193 -11.61 2.54 -8.27
CA GLY A 193 -10.51 3.37 -7.79
C GLY A 193 -9.31 3.30 -8.72
N LEU A 194 -8.16 3.77 -8.24
CA LEU A 194 -6.91 3.60 -8.98
C LEU A 194 -6.47 2.13 -9.01
N THR A 195 -6.59 1.39 -7.92
CA THR A 195 -6.13 -0.01 -7.84
C THR A 195 -7.16 -0.93 -7.20
N SER A 196 -8.41 -0.46 -7.09
CA SER A 196 -9.49 -1.16 -6.40
C SER A 196 -10.77 -1.09 -7.20
N VAL A 197 -11.64 -2.07 -6.98
CA VAL A 197 -12.99 -2.12 -7.55
C VAL A 197 -14.02 -2.27 -6.43
N HIS A 198 -15.16 -1.64 -6.60
CA HIS A 198 -16.27 -1.68 -5.66
C HIS A 198 -17.59 -1.90 -6.41
N PHE A 199 -18.34 -2.90 -5.98
CA PHE A 199 -19.67 -3.24 -6.49
C PHE A 199 -20.73 -2.97 -5.44
N ASP A 200 -21.85 -2.37 -5.86
CA ASP A 200 -23.00 -2.10 -5.01
C ASP A 200 -24.26 -2.74 -5.60
N CYS A 201 -24.78 -3.76 -4.91
CA CYS A 201 -26.01 -4.47 -5.23
C CYS A 201 -27.22 -3.94 -4.43
N THR A 202 -27.09 -2.83 -3.71
CA THR A 202 -28.11 -2.37 -2.75
C THR A 202 -29.44 -2.02 -3.42
N ASP A 203 -29.38 -1.46 -4.62
CA ASP A 203 -30.55 -0.92 -5.35
C ASP A 203 -31.32 -2.00 -6.14
N ILE A 204 -30.86 -3.26 -6.10
CA ILE A 204 -31.58 -4.40 -6.67
C ILE A 204 -32.81 -4.70 -5.81
N MET A 205 -34.00 -4.57 -6.40
CA MET A 205 -35.28 -4.70 -5.70
C MET A 205 -35.67 -6.16 -5.41
N ASN A 206 -35.23 -7.10 -6.25
CA ASN A 206 -35.51 -8.52 -6.08
C ASN A 206 -34.45 -9.16 -5.18
N GLU A 207 -34.86 -9.68 -4.02
CA GLU A 207 -33.94 -10.29 -3.04
C GLU A 207 -33.15 -11.48 -3.61
N THR A 208 -33.71 -12.23 -4.56
CA THR A 208 -32.99 -13.36 -5.19
C THR A 208 -31.88 -12.85 -6.10
N GLU A 209 -32.16 -11.84 -6.92
CA GLU A 209 -31.17 -11.20 -7.80
C GLU A 209 -30.11 -10.46 -7.00
N LYS A 210 -30.53 -9.79 -5.92
CA LYS A 210 -29.65 -9.10 -4.98
C LYS A 210 -28.65 -10.05 -4.33
N GLN A 211 -29.13 -11.21 -3.86
CA GLN A 211 -28.25 -12.22 -3.29
C GLN A 211 -27.34 -12.84 -4.35
N ALA A 212 -27.82 -13.08 -5.57
CA ALA A 212 -26.98 -13.56 -6.67
C ALA A 212 -25.87 -12.55 -7.03
N CYS A 213 -26.21 -11.26 -7.12
CA CYS A 213 -25.26 -10.16 -7.32
C CYS A 213 -24.21 -10.13 -6.20
N ALA A 214 -24.65 -10.19 -4.93
CA ALA A 214 -23.76 -10.19 -3.79
C ALA A 214 -22.78 -11.37 -3.82
N VAL A 215 -23.26 -12.59 -4.08
CA VAL A 215 -22.41 -13.79 -4.20
C VAL A 215 -21.42 -13.64 -5.35
N GLN A 216 -21.89 -13.22 -6.52
CA GLN A 216 -21.07 -13.11 -7.71
C GLN A 216 -19.92 -12.13 -7.50
N PHE A 217 -20.21 -10.90 -7.05
CA PHE A 217 -19.17 -9.90 -6.84
C PHE A 217 -18.31 -10.19 -5.63
N TRP A 218 -18.83 -10.87 -4.61
CA TRP A 218 -17.99 -11.39 -3.53
C TRP A 218 -16.93 -12.35 -4.09
N THR A 219 -17.34 -13.37 -4.86
CA THR A 219 -16.41 -14.34 -5.46
C THR A 219 -15.38 -13.67 -6.37
N LEU A 220 -15.82 -12.72 -7.19
CA LEU A 220 -14.93 -12.02 -8.12
C LEU A 220 -13.93 -11.08 -7.42
N THR A 221 -14.19 -10.65 -6.19
CA THR A 221 -13.30 -9.73 -5.46
C THR A 221 -12.48 -10.42 -4.36
N GLN A 222 -12.66 -11.72 -4.13
CA GLN A 222 -11.84 -12.46 -3.16
C GLN A 222 -10.47 -12.86 -3.73
N GLU A 223 -9.45 -12.88 -2.88
CA GLU A 223 -8.14 -13.44 -3.22
C GLU A 223 -8.20 -14.94 -3.54
N ASP A 224 -9.07 -15.68 -2.83
CA ASP A 224 -9.32 -17.10 -3.06
C ASP A 224 -10.77 -17.30 -3.52
N MET A 225 -10.97 -17.55 -4.82
CA MET A 225 -12.29 -17.85 -5.40
C MET A 225 -12.94 -19.12 -4.82
N ASN A 226 -12.15 -20.00 -4.19
CA ASN A 226 -12.63 -21.24 -3.57
C ASN A 226 -12.94 -21.06 -2.07
N ALA A 227 -12.77 -19.84 -1.54
CA ALA A 227 -13.16 -19.52 -0.19
C ALA A 227 -14.65 -19.80 0.03
N THR A 228 -14.97 -20.36 1.20
CA THR A 228 -16.37 -20.61 1.55
C THR A 228 -17.06 -19.27 1.83
N PRO A 229 -18.18 -18.95 1.15
CA PRO A 229 -18.89 -17.71 1.39
C PRO A 229 -19.35 -17.61 2.85
N PRO A 230 -19.29 -16.43 3.47
CA PRO A 230 -19.85 -16.22 4.80
C PRO A 230 -21.37 -16.44 4.78
N ALA A 231 -21.95 -16.72 5.96
CA ALA A 231 -23.40 -16.92 6.10
C ALA A 231 -24.21 -15.69 5.65
N ASP A 232 -23.66 -14.49 5.88
CA ASP A 232 -24.21 -13.22 5.43
C ASP A 232 -23.22 -12.54 4.47
N ILE A 233 -23.48 -12.67 3.16
CA ILE A 233 -22.63 -12.09 2.12
C ILE A 233 -22.94 -10.59 2.01
N PRO A 234 -21.93 -9.70 2.07
CA PRO A 234 -22.13 -8.27 1.88
C PRO A 234 -22.75 -7.95 0.52
N VAL A 235 -23.71 -7.03 0.50
CA VAL A 235 -24.29 -6.49 -0.76
C VAL A 235 -23.41 -5.42 -1.41
N LYS A 236 -22.38 -4.98 -0.68
CA LYS A 236 -21.31 -4.12 -1.18
C LYS A 236 -20.00 -4.89 -1.07
N ASN A 237 -19.38 -5.18 -2.19
CA ASN A 237 -18.15 -5.95 -2.26
C ASN A 237 -17.05 -5.11 -2.86
N SER A 238 -15.82 -5.29 -2.39
CA SER A 238 -14.66 -4.57 -2.89
C SER A 238 -13.42 -5.42 -2.79
N GLY A 239 -12.51 -5.24 -3.73
CA GLY A 239 -11.22 -5.91 -3.76
C GLY A 239 -10.23 -5.16 -4.63
N ASP A 240 -9.04 -5.73 -4.74
CA ASP A 240 -8.01 -5.21 -5.65
C ASP A 240 -8.42 -5.47 -7.11
N MET A 241 -8.10 -4.50 -7.97
CA MET A 241 -8.48 -4.57 -9.38
C MET A 241 -7.80 -5.75 -10.09
N SER A 242 -6.51 -6.01 -9.82
CA SER A 242 -5.77 -7.13 -10.40
C SER A 242 -6.40 -8.48 -10.05
N THR A 243 -6.74 -8.70 -8.78
CA THR A 243 -7.47 -9.88 -8.31
C THR A 243 -8.80 -10.02 -9.03
N TYR A 244 -9.55 -8.91 -9.14
CA TYR A 244 -10.80 -8.90 -9.89
C TYR A 244 -10.61 -9.30 -11.36
N CYS A 245 -9.63 -8.73 -12.06
CA CYS A 245 -9.36 -9.06 -13.47
C CYS A 245 -9.04 -10.56 -13.64
N SER A 246 -8.16 -11.11 -12.82
CA SER A 246 -7.79 -12.53 -12.83
C SER A 246 -8.97 -13.45 -12.50
N ASN A 247 -9.81 -13.06 -11.53
CA ASN A 247 -10.99 -13.82 -11.16
C ASN A 247 -12.06 -13.82 -12.25
N VAL A 248 -12.27 -12.69 -12.94
CA VAL A 248 -13.20 -12.58 -14.07
C VAL A 248 -12.77 -13.49 -15.22
N GLU A 249 -11.48 -13.50 -15.55
CA GLU A 249 -10.94 -14.40 -16.57
C GLU A 249 -11.16 -15.87 -16.17
N SER A 250 -10.74 -16.24 -14.97
CA SER A 250 -10.85 -17.61 -14.43
C SER A 250 -12.30 -18.08 -14.39
N PHE A 251 -13.21 -17.23 -13.92
CA PHE A 251 -14.64 -17.50 -13.89
C PHE A 251 -15.23 -17.71 -15.29
N SER A 252 -14.86 -16.85 -16.24
CA SER A 252 -15.36 -16.88 -17.61
C SER A 252 -14.88 -18.13 -18.35
N MET A 253 -13.59 -18.45 -18.25
CA MET A 253 -13.00 -19.64 -18.85
C MET A 253 -13.56 -20.92 -18.22
N GLY A 254 -13.68 -20.97 -16.89
CA GLY A 254 -14.28 -22.09 -16.18
C GLY A 254 -15.73 -22.35 -16.60
N THR A 255 -16.51 -21.29 -16.77
CA THR A 255 -17.91 -21.37 -17.22
C THR A 255 -18.00 -21.91 -18.65
N LEU A 256 -17.20 -21.38 -19.58
CA LEU A 256 -17.18 -21.88 -20.97
C LEU A 256 -16.74 -23.34 -21.04
N GLN A 257 -15.71 -23.72 -20.27
CA GLN A 257 -15.22 -25.09 -20.22
C GLN A 257 -16.29 -26.06 -19.68
N ALA A 258 -17.06 -25.65 -18.66
CA ALA A 258 -18.17 -26.43 -18.14
C ALA A 258 -19.27 -26.64 -19.20
N ILE A 259 -19.63 -25.59 -19.95
CA ILE A 259 -20.62 -25.67 -21.03
C ILE A 259 -20.13 -26.58 -22.17
N ALA A 260 -18.87 -26.44 -22.58
CA ALA A 260 -18.27 -27.29 -23.61
C ALA A 260 -18.32 -28.77 -23.20
N THR A 261 -17.99 -29.06 -21.93
CA THR A 261 -18.04 -30.42 -21.37
C THR A 261 -19.47 -30.99 -21.39
N LEU A 262 -20.47 -30.19 -21.03
CA LEU A 262 -21.88 -30.62 -21.04
C LEU A 262 -22.45 -30.83 -22.44
N THR A 263 -21.96 -30.08 -23.42
CA THR A 263 -22.43 -30.14 -24.82
C THR A 263 -21.63 -31.10 -25.69
N GLY A 264 -20.56 -31.70 -25.16
CA GLY A 264 -19.65 -32.59 -25.90
C GLY A 264 -18.83 -31.86 -26.96
N GLY A 265 -18.62 -30.56 -26.80
CA GLY A 265 -17.85 -29.71 -27.70
C GLY A 265 -16.55 -29.22 -27.07
N GLU A 266 -15.85 -28.36 -27.82
CA GLU A 266 -14.68 -27.62 -27.34
C GLU A 266 -15.05 -26.13 -27.20
N VAL A 267 -14.37 -25.42 -26.29
CA VAL A 267 -14.55 -23.97 -26.17
C VAL A 267 -14.05 -23.31 -27.47
N PRO A 268 -14.90 -22.53 -28.17
CA PRO A 268 -14.50 -21.84 -29.40
C PRO A 268 -13.30 -20.93 -29.16
N GLN A 269 -12.35 -20.92 -30.09
CA GLN A 269 -11.11 -20.13 -29.94
C GLN A 269 -11.39 -18.63 -29.87
N ASP A 270 -12.34 -18.15 -30.67
CA ASP A 270 -12.81 -16.76 -30.65
C ASP A 270 -13.35 -16.34 -29.28
N ALA A 271 -14.00 -17.24 -28.54
CA ALA A 271 -14.47 -16.96 -27.19
C ALA A 271 -13.31 -16.83 -26.19
N LYS A 272 -12.28 -17.67 -26.32
CA LYS A 272 -11.05 -17.57 -25.51
C LYS A 272 -10.29 -16.29 -25.80
N ASP A 273 -10.14 -15.96 -27.08
CA ASP A 273 -9.44 -14.76 -27.53
C ASP A 273 -10.16 -13.50 -27.01
N ASN A 274 -11.50 -13.50 -27.03
CA ASN A 274 -12.29 -12.38 -26.49
C ASN A 274 -12.14 -12.22 -24.97
N ILE A 275 -12.13 -13.32 -24.20
CA ILE A 275 -11.88 -13.27 -22.75
C ILE A 275 -10.48 -12.75 -22.46
N THR A 276 -9.48 -13.24 -23.19
CA THR A 276 -8.08 -12.83 -23.03
C THR A 276 -7.92 -11.33 -23.35
N ALA A 277 -8.60 -10.84 -24.39
CA ALA A 277 -8.62 -9.41 -24.73
C ALA A 277 -9.24 -8.57 -23.60
N ALA A 278 -10.40 -8.97 -23.08
CA ALA A 278 -11.05 -8.29 -21.96
C ALA A 278 -10.21 -8.31 -20.67
N TYR A 279 -9.52 -9.41 -20.40
CA TYR A 279 -8.56 -9.51 -19.30
C TYR A 279 -7.41 -8.52 -19.46
N ASN A 280 -6.80 -8.44 -20.65
CA ASN A 280 -5.71 -7.51 -20.92
C ASN A 280 -6.16 -6.05 -20.77
N GLU A 281 -7.34 -5.68 -21.27
CA GLU A 281 -7.90 -4.33 -21.07
C GLU A 281 -8.12 -4.01 -19.58
N CYS A 282 -8.61 -4.99 -18.80
CA CYS A 282 -8.76 -4.87 -17.35
C CYS A 282 -7.40 -4.63 -16.65
N MET A 283 -6.38 -5.40 -17.03
CA MET A 283 -5.02 -5.28 -16.48
C MET A 283 -4.33 -3.97 -16.91
N GLU A 284 -4.59 -3.48 -18.12
CA GLU A 284 -4.13 -2.15 -18.56
C GLU A 284 -4.75 -1.04 -17.70
N THR A 285 -6.03 -1.17 -17.34
CA THR A 285 -6.73 -0.24 -16.44
C THR A 285 -6.09 -0.24 -15.04
N ASP A 286 -5.79 -1.42 -14.48
CA ASP A 286 -5.08 -1.55 -13.20
C ASP A 286 -3.67 -0.92 -13.26
N SER A 287 -2.91 -1.20 -14.33
CA SER A 287 -1.57 -0.65 -14.55
C SER A 287 -1.56 0.87 -14.68
N ALA A 288 -2.51 1.43 -15.42
CA ALA A 288 -2.71 2.88 -15.54
C ALA A 288 -3.04 3.51 -14.18
N GLY A 289 -3.89 2.84 -13.41
CA GLY A 289 -4.22 3.18 -12.05
C GLY A 289 -3.03 3.16 -11.09
N GLY A 290 -2.20 2.12 -11.14
CA GLY A 290 -0.95 2.02 -10.38
C GLY A 290 0.04 3.14 -10.74
N THR A 291 0.20 3.43 -12.04
CA THR A 291 1.05 4.53 -12.53
C THR A 291 0.54 5.89 -12.05
N GLY A 292 -0.77 6.14 -12.16
CA GLY A 292 -1.41 7.35 -11.66
C GLY A 292 -1.24 7.51 -10.15
N SER A 293 -1.49 6.44 -9.39
CA SER A 293 -1.35 6.40 -7.93
C SER A 293 0.07 6.73 -7.47
N LEU A 294 1.08 6.10 -8.10
CA LEU A 294 2.49 6.38 -7.80
C LEU A 294 2.85 7.85 -8.01
N MET A 295 2.37 8.43 -9.13
CA MET A 295 2.64 9.83 -9.44
C MET A 295 1.96 10.79 -8.45
N LEU A 296 0.73 10.47 -8.01
CA LEU A 296 0.03 11.23 -6.98
C LEU A 296 0.74 11.16 -5.63
N TRP A 297 1.29 10.00 -5.24
CA TRP A 297 2.09 9.86 -4.02
C TRP A 297 3.35 10.72 -4.05
N ILE A 298 4.07 10.75 -5.18
CA ILE A 298 5.22 11.65 -5.36
C ILE A 298 4.78 13.11 -5.17
N GLY A 299 3.67 13.51 -5.81
CA GLY A 299 3.08 14.84 -5.64
C GLY A 299 2.74 15.16 -4.18
N ALA A 300 2.11 14.23 -3.46
CA ALA A 300 1.71 14.38 -2.06
C ALA A 300 2.92 14.51 -1.12
N ILE A 301 3.98 13.73 -1.33
CA ILE A 301 5.22 13.81 -0.54
C ILE A 301 5.90 15.18 -0.76
N VAL A 302 5.98 15.63 -2.01
CA VAL A 302 6.54 16.95 -2.34
C VAL A 302 5.72 18.07 -1.67
N ALA A 303 4.38 17.97 -1.71
CA ALA A 303 3.48 18.91 -1.04
C ALA A 303 3.71 18.95 0.48
N LEU A 304 3.86 17.77 1.11
CA LEU A 304 4.09 17.65 2.54
C LEU A 304 5.41 18.28 2.95
N VAL A 305 6.51 17.92 2.28
CA VAL A 305 7.85 18.46 2.56
C VAL A 305 7.84 19.99 2.41
N THR A 306 7.21 20.49 1.34
CA THR A 306 7.06 21.93 1.11
C THR A 306 6.32 22.61 2.25
N THR A 307 5.21 22.03 2.69
CA THR A 307 4.39 22.58 3.77
C THR A 307 5.18 22.66 5.06
N ILE A 308 5.94 21.60 5.40
CA ILE A 308 6.79 21.57 6.60
C ILE A 308 7.86 22.68 6.54
N LEU A 309 8.55 22.81 5.40
CA LEU A 309 9.56 23.86 5.22
C LEU A 309 8.97 25.26 5.32
N MET A 310 7.77 25.47 4.79
CA MET A 310 7.05 26.73 4.87
C MET A 310 6.69 27.09 6.32
N VAL A 311 6.19 26.12 7.09
CA VAL A 311 5.88 26.29 8.51
C VAL A 311 7.13 26.59 9.33
N PHE A 312 8.23 25.85 9.13
CA PHE A 312 9.49 26.14 9.82
C PHE A 312 10.02 27.55 9.55
N ASN A 313 9.94 28.00 8.30
CA ASN A 313 10.31 29.37 7.95
C ASN A 313 9.41 30.40 8.66
N MET A 314 8.10 30.15 8.78
CA MET A 314 7.18 31.02 9.51
C MET A 314 7.42 31.02 11.03
N LEU A 315 7.92 29.93 11.59
CA LEU A 315 8.29 29.82 13.00
C LEU A 315 9.69 30.40 13.30
N GLY A 316 10.39 30.97 12.31
CA GLY A 316 11.72 31.53 12.47
C GLY A 316 12.84 30.48 12.58
N VAL A 317 12.55 29.22 12.24
CA VAL A 317 13.53 28.13 12.21
C VAL A 317 14.14 28.06 10.82
N SER A 318 15.36 28.57 10.68
CA SER A 318 16.11 28.57 9.41
C SER A 318 16.74 27.18 9.16
N VAL A 319 15.98 26.24 8.62
CA VAL A 319 16.45 24.85 8.41
C VAL A 319 17.35 24.72 7.17
N ILE A 320 17.28 25.65 6.22
CA ILE A 320 18.05 25.60 4.96
C ILE A 320 18.83 26.92 4.78
N PRO A 321 20.17 26.89 4.59
CA PRO A 321 20.94 28.06 4.21
C PRO A 321 20.70 28.38 2.72
N GLY A 322 19.74 29.26 2.45
CA GLY A 322 19.41 29.74 1.11
C GLY A 322 18.13 30.58 1.11
N ASP A 323 17.82 31.27 0.01
CA ASP A 323 16.55 31.99 -0.19
C ASP A 323 15.35 31.02 -0.14
N THR A 324 14.92 30.61 1.06
CA THR A 324 13.78 29.73 1.33
C THR A 324 12.52 30.21 0.62
N GLN A 325 12.41 31.52 0.43
CA GLN A 325 11.32 32.17 -0.27
C GLN A 325 11.20 31.75 -1.75
N LYS A 326 12.31 31.48 -2.45
CA LYS A 326 12.31 31.01 -3.84
C LYS A 326 11.88 29.55 -3.94
N ILE A 327 12.26 28.74 -2.94
CA ILE A 327 11.92 27.32 -2.87
C ILE A 327 10.42 27.15 -2.65
N SER A 328 9.84 27.89 -1.70
CA SER A 328 8.40 27.86 -1.40
C SER A 328 7.53 28.34 -2.58
N MET A 329 8.01 29.30 -3.35
CA MET A 329 7.30 29.85 -4.51
C MET A 329 7.15 28.83 -5.65
N ILE A 330 8.18 28.01 -5.89
CA ILE A 330 8.17 27.01 -6.98
C ILE A 330 7.33 25.79 -6.58
N ALA A 331 7.29 25.48 -5.29
CA ALA A 331 6.74 24.23 -4.80
C ALA A 331 5.23 24.06 -5.01
N GLY A 332 4.42 25.13 -4.94
CA GLY A 332 3.00 25.06 -5.26
C GLY A 332 2.73 24.69 -6.73
N PHE A 333 3.52 25.24 -7.66
CA PHE A 333 3.44 24.89 -9.07
C PHE A 333 3.94 23.48 -9.35
N VAL A 334 5.04 23.06 -8.71
CA VAL A 334 5.57 21.69 -8.85
C VAL A 334 4.54 20.69 -8.33
N THR A 335 3.95 20.92 -7.16
CA THR A 335 2.90 20.05 -6.61
C THR A 335 1.71 19.93 -7.56
N ALA A 336 1.20 21.06 -8.07
CA ALA A 336 0.11 21.08 -9.02
C ALA A 336 0.44 20.33 -10.32
N ALA A 337 1.66 20.51 -10.84
CA ALA A 337 2.12 19.83 -12.04
C ALA A 337 2.26 18.32 -11.83
N LEU A 338 2.78 17.87 -10.68
CA LEU A 338 2.90 16.44 -10.35
C LEU A 338 1.53 15.79 -10.20
N ILE A 339 0.59 16.42 -9.48
CA ILE A 339 -0.77 15.91 -9.32
C ILE A 339 -1.49 15.86 -10.67
N GLY A 340 -1.42 16.95 -11.45
CA GLY A 340 -2.03 17.00 -12.78
C GLY A 340 -1.41 15.99 -13.75
N LEU A 341 -0.10 15.77 -13.68
CA LEU A 341 0.58 14.73 -14.47
C LEU A 341 0.14 13.33 -14.04
N GLY A 342 -0.09 13.07 -12.76
CA GLY A 342 -0.64 11.78 -12.30
C GLY A 342 -2.01 11.47 -12.89
N VAL A 343 -2.91 12.45 -12.90
CA VAL A 343 -4.23 12.31 -13.57
C VAL A 343 -4.08 12.12 -15.07
N LEU A 344 -3.16 12.85 -15.72
CA LEU A 344 -2.93 12.73 -17.16
C LEU A 344 -2.36 11.36 -17.54
N LEU A 345 -1.37 10.86 -16.79
CA LEU A 345 -0.75 9.56 -17.04
C LEU A 345 -1.74 8.42 -16.82
N TRP A 346 -2.58 8.52 -15.78
CA TRP A 346 -3.70 7.61 -15.59
C TRP A 346 -4.64 7.63 -16.80
N TYR A 347 -5.10 8.80 -17.22
CA TYR A 347 -6.04 8.93 -18.35
C TYR A 347 -5.45 8.41 -19.67
N MET A 348 -4.17 8.65 -19.94
CA MET A 348 -3.49 8.17 -21.14
C MET A 348 -3.22 6.66 -21.12
N GLY A 349 -3.18 6.05 -19.94
CA GLY A 349 -2.99 4.61 -19.77
C GLY A 349 -4.30 3.82 -19.83
N LEU A 350 -5.45 4.49 -19.78
CA LEU A 350 -6.74 3.81 -19.91
C LEU A 350 -6.86 3.22 -21.32
N PRO A 351 -7.36 1.98 -21.45
CA PRO A 351 -7.74 1.44 -22.74
C PRO A 351 -8.88 2.26 -23.34
N ASP A 352 -9.06 2.16 -24.66
CA ASP A 352 -10.22 2.72 -25.39
C ASP A 352 -11.50 1.92 -25.05
N SER A 353 -11.84 1.78 -23.77
CA SER A 353 -12.90 0.88 -23.32
C SER A 353 -14.15 1.65 -22.85
N GLY A 354 -15.25 1.49 -23.60
CA GLY A 354 -16.64 1.48 -23.11
C GLY A 354 -17.24 2.74 -22.44
N ASP A 355 -18.48 2.59 -21.97
CA ASP A 355 -19.37 3.65 -21.42
C ASP A 355 -18.96 4.20 -20.03
N ALA A 356 -17.76 3.86 -19.54
CA ALA A 356 -17.29 4.26 -18.23
C ALA A 356 -17.07 5.78 -18.16
N SER A 357 -17.61 6.41 -17.13
CA SER A 357 -17.51 7.87 -16.93
C SER A 357 -16.50 8.21 -15.83
N ALA A 358 -15.85 9.38 -15.95
CA ALA A 358 -14.95 9.88 -14.92
C ALA A 358 -15.71 10.16 -13.62
N GLY A 359 -15.32 9.47 -12.55
CA GLY A 359 -15.91 9.59 -11.23
C GLY A 359 -15.46 10.85 -10.48
N ILE A 360 -16.02 11.05 -9.29
CA ILE A 360 -15.83 12.28 -8.51
C ILE A 360 -14.37 12.51 -8.09
N ASN A 361 -13.59 11.45 -7.90
CA ASN A 361 -12.22 11.56 -7.39
C ASN A 361 -11.26 12.16 -8.42
N VAL A 362 -11.52 11.98 -9.71
CA VAL A 362 -10.79 12.67 -10.78
C VAL A 362 -10.93 14.19 -10.59
N TRP A 363 -12.16 14.66 -10.40
CA TRP A 363 -12.47 16.07 -10.24
C TRP A 363 -11.93 16.65 -8.94
N LEU A 364 -12.05 15.92 -7.83
CA LEU A 364 -11.47 16.34 -6.55
C LEU A 364 -9.94 16.49 -6.65
N THR A 365 -9.28 15.55 -7.31
CA THR A 365 -7.82 15.57 -7.52
C THR A 365 -7.40 16.77 -8.37
N LEU A 366 -8.13 17.05 -9.46
CA LEU A 366 -7.88 18.21 -10.32
C LEU A 366 -8.13 19.54 -9.59
N ILE A 367 -9.20 19.64 -8.79
CA ILE A 367 -9.45 20.80 -7.93
C ILE A 367 -8.29 20.96 -6.94
N GLY A 368 -7.82 19.87 -6.34
CA GLY A 368 -6.63 19.86 -5.50
C GLY A 368 -5.40 20.43 -6.20
N ALA A 369 -5.13 20.02 -7.44
CA ALA A 369 -4.03 20.56 -8.24
C ALA A 369 -4.17 22.06 -8.50
N VAL A 370 -5.38 22.54 -8.84
CA VAL A 370 -5.64 23.97 -9.04
C VAL A 370 -5.42 24.75 -7.75
N ILE A 371 -5.86 24.24 -6.61
CA ILE A 371 -5.64 24.88 -5.29
C ILE A 371 -4.15 24.94 -4.93
N ALA A 372 -3.36 23.91 -5.27
CA ALA A 372 -1.91 23.96 -5.09
C ALA A 372 -1.26 25.06 -5.96
N ALA A 373 -1.70 25.19 -7.21
CA ALA A 373 -1.22 26.23 -8.11
C ALA A 373 -1.57 27.63 -7.61
N THR A 374 -2.80 27.84 -7.10
CA THR A 374 -3.20 29.13 -6.53
C THR A 374 -2.41 29.47 -5.27
N SER A 375 -2.06 28.47 -4.45
CA SER A 375 -1.15 28.69 -3.32
C SER A 375 0.23 29.19 -3.77
N GLY A 376 0.81 28.55 -4.80
CA GLY A 376 2.07 29.01 -5.40
C GLY A 376 2.01 30.44 -5.93
N LEU A 377 0.87 30.82 -6.54
CA LEU A 377 0.61 32.17 -7.02
C LEU A 377 0.52 33.18 -5.87
N LEU A 378 -0.17 32.85 -4.78
CA LEU A 378 -0.28 33.71 -3.59
C LEU A 378 1.09 34.01 -2.98
N ILE A 379 1.93 32.99 -2.85
CA ILE A 379 3.31 33.13 -2.34
C ILE A 379 4.15 34.02 -3.27
N LYS A 380 4.01 33.85 -4.58
CA LYS A 380 4.72 34.65 -5.59
C LYS A 380 4.35 36.13 -5.52
N MET A 381 3.05 36.43 -5.48
CA MET A 381 2.56 37.82 -5.58
C MET A 381 2.83 38.63 -4.31
N TYR A 382 2.77 37.99 -3.14
CA TYR A 382 2.74 38.69 -1.85
C TYR A 382 3.88 38.31 -0.91
N GLY A 383 4.73 37.35 -1.28
CA GLY A 383 5.91 37.01 -0.49
C GLY A 383 7.01 38.07 -0.56
N ARG A 384 7.04 38.95 -1.56
CA ARG A 384 8.09 39.99 -1.67
C ARG A 384 7.99 40.93 -0.45
N PRO A 385 9.01 40.98 0.43
CA PRO A 385 9.06 42.05 1.41
C PRO A 385 9.10 43.38 0.66
N SER A 386 8.24 44.32 1.04
CA SER A 386 8.40 45.72 0.66
C SER A 386 9.78 46.16 1.14
N ASN A 387 10.67 46.48 0.20
CA ASN A 387 11.95 47.12 0.52
C ASN A 387 11.74 48.46 1.22
#